data_AF-A0A2E5XXP5-F1
#
_entry.id   AF-A0A2E5XXP5-F1
#
_cell.length_a   1.000
_cell.length_b   1.000
_cell.length_c   1.000
_cell.angle_alpha   90.00
_cell.angle_beta   90.00
_cell.angle_gamma   90.00
#
_symmetry.space_group_name_H-M   'P 1'
#
loop_
_entity.id
_entity.type
_entity.pdbx_description
1 polymer ?
#
loop_
_entity_poly.entity_id
_entity_poly.type
_entity_poly.pdbx_seq_one_letter_code
_entity_poly.pdbx_strand_id
1 'polypeptide(L)'
;MEVRVHPLFFIFILFSNLLSSLYSQEHQKNVEIYTPLKKRVYSFSKIDFITSEGEFNESICTISIPDFKEDSPPYVAIYYKRDNSKWFTESLYRKRLRFSFQDGIIKLDQSNFWDWFEITEIKIVIIY
;
A
#
# COMPACT_ATOMS: atom_id res chain seq x y z
N MET A 1 48.94 -29.74 29.38
CA MET A 1 47.75 -30.25 28.68
C MET A 1 47.92 -29.85 27.22
N GLU A 2 48.56 -30.70 26.41
CA GLU A 2 48.83 -30.40 25.01
C GLU A 2 47.54 -30.53 24.20
N VAL A 3 47.09 -29.45 23.60
CA VAL A 3 45.95 -29.44 22.69
C VAL A 3 46.40 -30.06 21.38
N ARG A 4 46.01 -31.30 21.10
CA ARG A 4 46.19 -31.91 19.77
C ARG A 4 45.30 -31.17 18.78
N VAL A 5 45.92 -30.27 18.01
CA VAL A 5 45.25 -29.56 16.91
C VAL A 5 45.14 -30.53 15.75
N HIS A 6 43.91 -30.94 15.40
CA HIS A 6 43.67 -31.81 14.25
C HIS A 6 43.47 -30.95 12.99
N PRO A 7 44.46 -30.83 12.09
CA PRO A 7 44.39 -29.93 10.94
C PRO A 7 43.23 -30.27 10.00
N LEU A 8 42.85 -31.55 9.93
CA LEU A 8 41.70 -32.01 9.15
C LEU A 8 40.36 -31.45 9.63
N PHE A 9 40.23 -31.17 10.94
CA PHE A 9 39.02 -30.56 11.49
C PHE A 9 38.88 -29.10 11.03
N PHE A 10 39.99 -28.35 10.98
CA PHE A 10 39.98 -26.97 10.48
C PHE A 10 39.75 -26.91 8.97
N ILE A 11 40.30 -27.87 8.21
CA ILE A 11 40.02 -28.01 6.78
C ILE A 11 38.54 -28.34 6.55
N PHE A 12 37.95 -29.22 7.35
CA PHE A 12 36.53 -29.55 7.26
C PHE A 12 35.64 -28.33 7.54
N ILE A 13 35.96 -27.54 8.56
CA ILE A 13 35.24 -26.29 8.87
C ILE A 13 35.38 -25.27 7.74
N LEU A 14 36.58 -25.09 7.18
CA LEU A 14 36.79 -24.21 6.03
C LEU A 14 35.97 -24.65 4.82
N PHE A 15 35.94 -25.96 4.54
CA PHE A 15 35.19 -26.52 3.42
C PHE A 15 33.67 -26.41 3.62
N SER A 16 33.18 -26.62 4.85
CA SER A 16 31.75 -26.48 5.16
C SER A 16 31.26 -25.03 5.06
N ASN A 17 32.08 -24.07 5.49
CA ASN A 17 31.75 -22.64 5.38
C ASN A 17 31.75 -22.19 3.91
N LEU A 18 32.71 -22.65 3.10
CA LEU A 18 32.73 -22.38 1.66
C LEU A 18 31.47 -22.93 0.96
N LEU A 19 31.05 -24.16 1.27
CA LEU A 19 29.81 -24.73 0.72
C LEU A 19 28.55 -23.95 1.13
N SER A 20 28.49 -23.44 2.37
CA SER A 20 27.32 -22.69 2.86
C SER A 20 27.10 -21.37 2.12
N SER A 21 28.16 -20.69 1.69
CA SER A 21 28.06 -19.46 0.88
C SER A 21 27.47 -19.69 -0.52
N LEU A 22 27.61 -20.91 -1.06
CA LEU A 22 27.08 -21.27 -2.38
C LEU A 22 25.57 -21.58 -2.35
N TYR A 23 25.01 -21.84 -1.17
CA TYR A 23 23.59 -22.16 -0.96
C TYR A 23 22.83 -21.04 -0.23
N SER A 24 23.29 -19.79 -0.31
CA SER A 24 22.47 -18.65 0.07
C SER A 24 21.28 -18.56 -0.89
N GLN A 25 20.10 -18.99 -0.44
CA GLN A 25 18.86 -18.87 -1.21
C GLN A 25 18.43 -17.41 -1.22
N GLU A 26 18.82 -16.65 -2.25
CA GLU A 26 18.04 -15.48 -2.63
C GLU A 26 16.67 -15.97 -3.09
N HIS A 27 15.65 -15.77 -2.26
CA HIS A 27 14.29 -16.15 -2.60
C HIS A 27 13.70 -15.10 -3.56
N GLN A 28 14.10 -15.14 -4.84
CA GLN A 28 13.56 -14.27 -5.89
C GLN A 28 12.03 -14.37 -6.04
N LYS A 29 11.43 -15.47 -5.56
CA LYS A 29 9.99 -15.76 -5.68
C LYS A 29 9.07 -14.70 -5.03
N ASN A 30 9.59 -13.85 -4.14
CA ASN A 30 8.78 -12.85 -3.43
C ASN A 30 8.87 -11.43 -4.01
N VAL A 31 9.65 -11.21 -5.07
CA VAL A 31 9.80 -9.88 -5.68
C VAL A 31 9.13 -9.88 -7.04
N GLU A 32 7.91 -9.36 -7.09
CA GLU A 32 7.21 -9.08 -8.35
C GLU A 32 7.50 -7.64 -8.77
N ILE A 33 8.11 -7.48 -9.94
CA ILE A 33 8.41 -6.18 -10.53
C ILE A 33 7.27 -5.84 -11.50
N TYR A 34 6.45 -4.88 -11.12
CA TYR A 34 5.36 -4.39 -11.95
C TYR A 34 5.83 -3.20 -12.78
N THR A 35 5.81 -3.34 -14.11
CA THR A 35 6.05 -2.22 -15.04
C THR A 35 5.22 -2.41 -16.30
N PRO A 36 4.45 -1.39 -16.75
CA PRO A 36 4.33 -0.03 -16.20
C PRO A 36 3.16 0.15 -15.22
N LEU A 37 3.45 0.63 -13.99
CA LEU A 37 2.42 1.06 -13.04
C LEU A 37 1.79 2.40 -13.48
N LYS A 38 0.47 2.47 -13.44
CA LYS A 38 -0.33 3.68 -13.65
C LYS A 38 -0.69 4.27 -12.29
N LYS A 39 -0.63 5.61 -12.21
CA LYS A 39 -1.10 6.37 -11.05
C LYS A 39 -2.29 7.24 -11.44
N ARG A 40 -3.37 7.16 -10.69
CA ARG A 40 -4.52 8.06 -10.79
C ARG A 40 -4.74 8.80 -9.49
N VAL A 41 -5.18 10.06 -9.61
CA VAL A 41 -5.49 10.91 -8.47
C VAL A 41 -6.86 11.53 -8.71
N TYR A 42 -7.80 11.20 -7.84
CA TYR A 42 -9.14 11.79 -7.80
C TYR A 42 -9.14 12.86 -6.72
N SER A 43 -9.56 14.08 -7.05
CA SER A 43 -9.52 15.24 -6.15
C SER A 43 -10.93 15.75 -5.94
N PHE A 44 -11.33 15.88 -4.67
CA PHE A 44 -12.66 16.32 -4.26
C PHE A 44 -12.50 17.50 -3.30
N SER A 45 -13.22 18.58 -3.58
CA SER A 45 -13.38 19.73 -2.72
C SER A 45 -14.58 19.55 -1.78
N LYS A 46 -14.70 20.43 -0.80
CA LYS A 46 -15.81 20.43 0.17
C LYS A 46 -17.20 20.41 -0.47
N ILE A 47 -17.35 20.99 -1.66
CA ILE A 47 -18.64 21.02 -2.38
C ILE A 47 -18.94 19.64 -3.01
N ASP A 48 -17.91 18.87 -3.34
CA ASP A 48 -18.07 17.58 -4.03
C ASP A 48 -18.49 16.46 -3.06
N PHE A 49 -18.00 16.51 -1.82
CA PHE A 49 -18.29 15.49 -0.81
C PHE A 49 -19.40 15.85 0.19
N ILE A 50 -20.09 16.98 -0.01
CA ILE A 50 -21.22 17.41 0.82
C ILE A 50 -22.46 17.60 -0.06
N THR A 51 -23.57 17.01 0.33
CA THR A 51 -24.86 17.16 -0.37
C THR A 51 -25.49 18.53 -0.10
N SER A 52 -26.52 18.91 -0.85
CA SER A 52 -27.31 20.12 -0.57
C SER A 52 -27.97 20.12 0.82
N GLU A 53 -28.19 18.94 1.39
CA GLU A 53 -28.76 18.73 2.72
C GLU A 53 -27.71 18.79 3.83
N GLY A 54 -26.43 18.95 3.47
CA GLY A 54 -25.32 18.99 4.41
C GLY A 54 -24.89 17.61 4.90
N GLU A 55 -25.23 16.53 4.17
CA GLU A 55 -24.80 15.16 4.47
C GLU A 55 -23.57 14.78 3.63
N PHE A 56 -22.92 13.67 4.00
CA PHE A 56 -21.78 13.15 3.22
C PHE A 56 -22.25 12.56 1.89
N ASN A 57 -21.62 13.00 0.79
CA ASN A 57 -21.92 12.47 -0.53
C ASN A 57 -21.21 11.13 -0.77
N GLU A 58 -21.92 10.02 -0.58
CA GLU A 58 -21.40 8.66 -0.77
C GLU A 58 -20.99 8.32 -2.20
N SER A 59 -21.35 9.14 -3.19
CA SER A 59 -20.92 8.89 -4.58
C SER A 59 -19.39 8.90 -4.73
N ILE A 60 -18.66 9.65 -3.89
CA ILE A 60 -17.19 9.69 -3.91
C ILE A 60 -16.56 8.36 -3.45
N CYS A 61 -17.33 7.51 -2.77
CA CYS A 61 -16.87 6.20 -2.31
C CYS A 61 -16.74 5.21 -3.46
N THR A 62 -17.34 5.47 -4.62
CA THR A 62 -17.29 4.57 -5.77
C THR A 62 -16.40 5.13 -6.86
N ILE A 63 -15.29 4.46 -7.16
CA ILE A 63 -14.32 4.88 -8.17
C ILE A 63 -14.27 3.84 -9.28
N SER A 64 -14.46 4.28 -10.52
CA SER A 64 -14.34 3.42 -11.71
C SER A 64 -13.01 3.67 -12.42
N ILE A 65 -12.31 2.58 -12.75
CA ILE A 65 -11.04 2.54 -13.47
C ILE A 65 -11.23 1.67 -14.72
N PRO A 66 -11.78 2.22 -15.82
CA PRO A 66 -12.25 1.42 -16.97
C PRO A 66 -11.15 0.67 -17.73
N ASP A 67 -9.88 1.07 -17.57
CA ASP A 67 -8.72 0.44 -18.18
C ASP A 67 -8.02 -0.57 -17.24
N PHE A 68 -8.50 -0.74 -16.00
CA PHE A 68 -7.96 -1.71 -15.07
C PHE A 68 -8.74 -3.02 -15.18
N LYS A 69 -8.13 -4.00 -15.84
CA LYS A 69 -8.72 -5.30 -16.19
C LYS A 69 -8.14 -6.46 -15.37
N GLU A 70 -7.28 -6.16 -14.40
CA GLU A 70 -6.67 -7.19 -13.56
C GLU A 70 -7.57 -7.50 -12.38
N ASP A 71 -7.49 -8.74 -11.90
CA ASP A 71 -8.22 -9.20 -10.72
C ASP A 71 -7.50 -8.84 -9.41
N SER A 72 -6.28 -8.30 -9.51
CA SER A 72 -5.48 -7.86 -8.37
C SER A 72 -6.05 -6.55 -7.79
N PRO A 73 -6.19 -6.43 -6.47
CA PRO A 73 -6.62 -5.17 -5.88
C PRO A 73 -5.52 -4.11 -6.05
N PRO A 74 -5.86 -2.88 -6.43
CA PRO A 74 -4.88 -1.83 -6.62
C PRO A 74 -4.43 -1.27 -5.27
N TYR A 75 -3.30 -0.58 -5.26
CA TYR A 75 -2.91 0.20 -4.09
C TYR A 75 -3.78 1.45 -4.01
N VAL A 76 -4.42 1.69 -2.87
CA VAL A 76 -5.29 2.84 -2.64
C VAL A 76 -4.82 3.60 -1.41
N ALA A 77 -4.76 4.94 -1.52
CA ALA A 77 -4.46 5.83 -0.41
C ALA A 77 -5.37 7.06 -0.44
N ILE A 78 -5.89 7.46 0.73
CA ILE A 78 -6.68 8.67 0.88
C ILE A 78 -5.86 9.71 1.65
N TYR A 79 -5.81 10.91 1.07
CA TYR A 79 -5.18 12.10 1.61
C TYR A 79 -6.26 13.12 1.93
N TYR A 80 -6.10 13.79 3.05
CA TYR A 80 -7.03 14.80 3.51
C TYR A 80 -6.30 16.09 3.81
N LYS A 81 -7.02 17.19 3.69
CA LYS A 81 -6.58 18.51 4.12
C LYS A 81 -7.73 19.19 4.86
N ARG A 82 -7.42 19.71 6.05
CA ARG A 82 -8.30 20.60 6.82
C ARG A 82 -7.93 22.06 6.57
N ASP A 83 -8.78 22.98 6.99
CA ASP A 83 -8.48 24.41 6.95
C ASP A 83 -7.16 24.75 7.66
N ASN A 84 -6.32 25.55 6.98
CA ASN A 84 -5.00 25.96 7.46
C ASN A 84 -4.05 24.83 7.87
N SER A 85 -4.28 23.60 7.40
CA SER A 85 -3.45 22.44 7.73
C SER A 85 -2.63 21.95 6.54
N LYS A 86 -1.60 21.14 6.84
CA LYS A 86 -0.86 20.38 5.83
C LYS A 86 -1.66 19.14 5.41
N TRP A 87 -1.34 18.61 4.23
CA TRP A 87 -1.83 17.31 3.79
C TRP A 87 -1.41 16.21 4.77
N PHE A 88 -2.35 15.34 5.12
CA PHE A 88 -2.07 14.14 5.91
C PHE A 88 -2.75 12.92 5.27
N THR A 89 -2.15 11.75 5.47
CA THR A 89 -2.64 10.48 4.94
C THR A 89 -3.30 9.66 6.04
N GLU A 90 -4.46 9.06 5.74
CA GLU A 90 -4.99 8.03 6.64
C GLU A 90 -4.18 6.75 6.61
N SER A 91 -3.51 6.45 5.49
CA SER A 91 -2.65 5.26 5.42
C SER A 91 -1.52 5.26 6.45
N LEU A 92 -1.15 6.43 7.00
CA LEU A 92 -0.16 6.57 8.07
C LEU A 92 -0.79 6.70 9.47
N TYR A 93 -2.10 6.95 9.60
CA TYR A 93 -2.74 7.25 10.89
C TYR A 93 -3.87 6.27 11.22
N ARG A 94 -3.49 5.18 11.90
CA ARG A 94 -4.31 4.34 12.82
C ARG A 94 -5.53 3.56 12.28
N LYS A 95 -6.07 3.81 11.09
CA LYS A 95 -7.18 3.02 10.51
C LYS A 95 -6.73 2.31 9.23
N ARG A 96 -6.99 1.00 9.15
CA ARG A 96 -6.86 0.25 7.89
C ARG A 96 -7.90 0.80 6.92
N LEU A 97 -7.45 1.29 5.76
CA LEU A 97 -8.33 1.68 4.66
C LEU A 97 -9.21 0.48 4.29
N ARG A 98 -10.53 0.68 4.30
CA ARG A 98 -11.51 -0.37 3.97
C ARG A 98 -12.06 -0.15 2.58
N PHE A 99 -11.79 -1.08 1.68
CA PHE A 99 -12.35 -1.04 0.35
C PHE A 99 -12.57 -2.45 -0.20
N SER A 100 -13.50 -2.56 -1.14
CA SER A 100 -13.63 -3.73 -2.01
C SER A 100 -13.27 -3.36 -3.44
N PHE A 101 -12.71 -4.31 -4.17
CA PHE A 101 -12.37 -4.16 -5.57
C PHE A 101 -13.01 -5.29 -6.39
N GLN A 102 -13.67 -4.93 -7.48
CA GLN A 102 -14.26 -5.89 -8.42
C GLN A 102 -14.40 -5.22 -9.80
N ASP A 103 -13.93 -5.88 -10.87
CA ASP A 103 -14.11 -5.47 -12.27
C ASP A 103 -13.73 -3.99 -12.55
N GLY A 104 -12.59 -3.53 -12.02
CA GLY A 104 -12.15 -2.14 -12.20
C GLY A 104 -12.90 -1.11 -11.34
N ILE A 105 -13.80 -1.57 -10.45
CA ILE A 105 -14.58 -0.73 -9.54
C ILE A 105 -14.02 -0.86 -8.12
N ILE A 106 -13.65 0.26 -7.53
CA ILE A 106 -13.26 0.38 -6.12
C ILE A 106 -14.45 0.96 -5.35
N LYS A 107 -14.88 0.27 -4.30
CA LYS A 107 -15.86 0.79 -3.34
C LYS A 107 -15.19 1.00 -2.00
N LEU A 108 -15.11 2.25 -1.56
CA LEU A 108 -14.60 2.67 -0.27
C LEU A 108 -15.72 2.60 0.76
N ASP A 109 -15.40 2.13 1.95
CA ASP A 109 -16.32 2.22 3.10
C ASP A 109 -16.46 3.69 3.54
N GLN A 110 -17.67 4.15 3.81
CA GLN A 110 -17.94 5.49 4.33
C GLN A 110 -17.16 5.78 5.62
N SER A 111 -16.91 4.75 6.44
CA SER A 111 -16.16 4.87 7.70
C SER A 111 -14.69 5.27 7.55
N ASN A 112 -14.15 5.27 6.32
CA ASN A 112 -12.86 5.87 5.99
C ASN A 112 -12.92 7.41 6.06
N PHE A 113 -14.08 8.02 5.78
CA PHE A 113 -14.25 9.48 5.76
C PHE A 113 -14.76 10.00 7.11
N TRP A 114 -14.21 9.51 8.21
CA TRP A 114 -14.59 10.03 9.53
C TRP A 114 -14.17 11.50 9.65
N ASP A 115 -14.98 12.28 10.35
CA ASP A 115 -14.80 13.74 10.50
C ASP A 115 -14.73 14.52 9.18
N TRP A 116 -15.39 14.04 8.12
CA TRP A 116 -15.45 14.69 6.80
C TRP A 116 -15.91 16.16 6.88
N PHE A 117 -16.68 16.54 7.91
CA PHE A 117 -17.14 17.92 8.13
C PHE A 117 -15.99 18.91 8.40
N GLU A 118 -14.88 18.45 8.99
CA GLU A 118 -13.68 19.27 9.25
C GLU A 118 -12.73 19.35 8.04
N ILE A 119 -12.98 18.53 7.03
CA ILE A 119 -12.12 18.39 5.85
C ILE A 119 -12.55 19.43 4.81
N THR A 120 -11.58 19.90 4.04
CA THR A 120 -11.79 20.83 2.93
C THR A 120 -11.39 20.28 1.58
N GLU A 121 -10.44 19.35 1.56
CA GLU A 121 -10.00 18.68 0.34
C GLU A 121 -9.69 17.21 0.62
N ILE A 122 -10.13 16.33 -0.27
CA ILE A 122 -9.87 14.89 -0.27
C ILE A 122 -9.18 14.53 -1.58
N LYS A 123 -8.09 13.76 -1.48
CA LYS A 123 -7.42 13.16 -2.64
C LYS A 123 -7.35 11.65 -2.49
N ILE A 124 -7.86 10.93 -3.46
CA ILE A 124 -7.81 9.48 -3.52
C ILE A 124 -6.80 9.09 -4.60
N VAL A 125 -5.71 8.48 -4.16
CA VAL A 125 -4.61 8.04 -5.02
C VAL A 125 -4.73 6.55 -5.22
N ILE A 126 -4.72 6.13 -6.49
CA ILE A 126 -4.77 4.73 -6.88
C ILE A 126 -3.57 4.41 -7.76
N ILE A 127 -2.86 3.32 -7.43
CA ILE A 127 -1.72 2.81 -8.19
C ILE A 127 -2.03 1.37 -8.59
N TYR A 128 -1.94 1.08 -9.88
CA TYR A 128 -2.30 -0.21 -10.48
C TYR A 128 -1.48 -0.48 -11.74
#